data_AF-A0A7V5SSL9-F1
#
_entry.id   AF-A0A7V5SSL9-F1
#
_cell.length_a   1.000
_cell.length_b   1.000
_cell.length_c   1.000
_cell.angle_alpha   90.00
_cell.angle_beta   90.00
_cell.angle_gamma   90.00
#
_symmetry.space_group_name_H-M   'P 1'
#
loop_
_entity.id
_entity.type
_entity.pdbx_description
1 polymer ?
#
loop_
_entity_poly.entity_id
_entity_poly.type
_entity_poly.pdbx_seq_one_letter_code
_entity_poly.pdbx_strand_id
1 'polypeptide(L)'
;MKNNSKNYVIAISLVLLTFVMRLVPHLANFTPLFTIGIFSAVFFKNRLYSILLPIIAMLISDIFLGFYTEVWAIYLSMLVAQWISFDLAKS
;
A
#
# COMPACT_ATOMS: atom_id res chain seq x y z
N MET A 1 -21.98 13.21 -9.18
CA MET A 1 -21.61 12.15 -8.21
C MET A 1 -20.33 11.51 -8.70
N LYS A 2 -19.17 11.81 -8.07
CA LYS A 2 -17.86 11.31 -8.51
C LYS A 2 -17.87 9.78 -8.33
N ASN A 3 -17.70 9.04 -9.43
CA ASN A 3 -18.06 7.62 -9.51
C ASN A 3 -17.16 6.77 -8.57
N ASN A 4 -17.63 6.50 -7.35
CA ASN A 4 -16.86 5.77 -6.32
C ASN A 4 -16.42 4.37 -6.79
N SER A 5 -17.18 3.74 -7.70
CA SER A 5 -16.88 2.42 -8.26
C SER A 5 -15.50 2.34 -8.93
N LYS A 6 -15.09 3.39 -9.66
CA LYS A 6 -13.78 3.41 -10.33
C LYS A 6 -12.62 3.45 -9.33
N ASN A 7 -12.79 4.17 -8.23
CA ASN A 7 -11.77 4.26 -7.18
C ASN A 7 -11.58 2.92 -6.47
N TYR A 8 -12.66 2.17 -6.23
CA TYR A 8 -12.57 0.83 -5.66
C TYR A 8 -11.89 -0.16 -6.59
N VAL A 9 -12.17 -0.12 -7.89
CA VAL A 9 -11.48 -0.95 -8.88
C VAL A 9 -9.98 -0.66 -8.86
N ILE A 10 -9.58 0.60 -8.92
CA ILE A 10 -8.17 1.00 -8.85
C ILE A 10 -7.51 0.51 -7.56
N ALA A 11 -8.20 0.68 -6.41
CA ALA A 11 -7.70 0.22 -5.12
C ALA A 11 -7.46 -1.30 -5.09
N ILE A 12 -8.40 -2.09 -5.59
CA ILE A 12 -8.29 -3.55 -5.66
C ILE A 12 -7.14 -3.95 -6.59
N SER A 13 -6.99 -3.30 -7.75
CA SER A 13 -5.86 -3.52 -8.66
C SER A 13 -4.51 -3.27 -7.98
N LEU A 14 -4.42 -2.20 -7.19
CA LEU A 14 -3.21 -1.84 -6.46
C LEU A 14 -2.89 -2.84 -5.34
N VAL A 15 -3.89 -3.34 -4.62
CA VAL A 15 -3.71 -4.41 -3.62
C VAL A 15 -3.18 -5.69 -4.27
N LEU A 16 -3.81 -6.11 -5.37
CA LEU A 16 -3.38 -7.29 -6.12
C LEU A 16 -1.95 -7.15 -6.65
N LEU A 17 -1.60 -5.99 -7.21
CA LEU A 17 -0.25 -5.72 -7.69
C LEU A 17 0.77 -5.77 -6.55
N THR A 18 0.46 -5.15 -5.40
CA THR A 18 1.31 -5.20 -4.20
C THR A 18 1.57 -6.63 -3.76
N PHE A 19 0.50 -7.43 -3.68
CA PHE A 19 0.54 -8.81 -3.25
C PHE A 19 1.43 -9.66 -4.16
N VAL A 20 1.20 -9.62 -5.48
CA VAL A 20 1.99 -10.39 -6.45
C VAL A 20 3.47 -9.99 -6.40
N MET A 21 3.76 -8.70 -6.27
CA MET A 21 5.14 -8.20 -6.29
C MET A 21 5.92 -8.55 -5.03
N ARG A 22 5.25 -8.70 -3.88
CA ARG A 22 5.90 -9.19 -2.65
C ARG A 22 6.17 -10.69 -2.68
N LEU A 23 5.37 -11.46 -3.43
CA LEU A 23 5.59 -12.91 -3.61
C LEU A 23 6.74 -13.21 -4.58
N VAL A 24 7.03 -12.30 -5.51
CA VAL A 24 8.21 -12.41 -6.38
C VAL A 24 9.45 -12.01 -5.56
N PRO A 25 10.58 -12.74 -5.68
CA PRO A 25 11.86 -12.32 -5.12
C PRO A 25 12.31 -11.02 -5.80
N HIS A 26 11.91 -9.89 -5.22
CA HIS A 26 12.27 -8.55 -5.64
C HIS A 26 13.42 -8.03 -4.76
N LEU A 27 14.18 -7.07 -5.27
CA LEU A 27 15.22 -6.39 -4.48
C LEU A 27 14.58 -5.67 -3.29
N ALA A 28 15.16 -5.86 -2.09
CA ALA A 28 14.72 -5.20 -0.87
C ALA A 28 14.54 -3.69 -1.13
N ASN A 29 13.34 -3.17 -0.86
CA ASN A 29 12.94 -1.77 -1.01
C ASN A 29 12.74 -1.26 -2.45
N PHE A 30 13.03 -2.05 -3.50
CA PHE A 30 12.61 -1.74 -4.88
C PHE A 30 11.20 -2.27 -5.14
N THR A 31 10.27 -1.87 -4.27
CA THR A 31 8.93 -2.45 -4.23
C THR A 31 7.93 -1.49 -4.87
N PRO A 32 7.04 -1.99 -5.75
CA PRO A 32 5.81 -1.30 -6.18
C PRO A 32 4.92 -0.81 -5.03
N LEU A 33 5.20 -1.24 -3.80
CA LEU A 33 4.58 -0.80 -2.54
C LEU A 33 4.62 0.74 -2.37
N PHE A 34 5.75 1.40 -2.64
CA PHE A 34 5.86 2.87 -2.54
C PHE A 34 4.98 3.55 -3.60
N THR A 35 5.02 3.05 -4.83
CA THR A 35 4.19 3.54 -5.93
C THR A 35 2.70 3.40 -5.58
N ILE A 36 2.30 2.27 -5.00
CA ILE A 36 0.93 2.00 -4.54
C ILE A 36 0.54 2.92 -3.38
N GLY A 37 1.47 3.20 -2.47
CA GLY A 37 1.23 4.14 -1.39
C GLY A 37 0.97 5.57 -1.88
N ILE A 38 1.76 6.05 -2.83
CA ILE A 38 1.54 7.37 -3.44
C ILE A 38 0.20 7.39 -4.20
N PHE A 39 -0.11 6.34 -4.97
CA PHE A 39 -1.39 6.29 -5.68
C PHE A 39 -2.59 6.19 -4.74
N SER A 40 -2.54 5.39 -3.67
CA SER A 40 -3.64 5.33 -2.70
C SER A 40 -3.85 6.70 -2.03
N ALA A 41 -2.78 7.42 -1.70
CA ALA A 41 -2.88 8.78 -1.17
C ALA A 41 -3.59 9.76 -2.11
N VAL A 42 -3.35 9.67 -3.43
CA VAL A 42 -3.96 10.54 -4.44
C VAL A 42 -5.42 10.15 -4.72
N PHE A 43 -5.74 8.85 -4.71
CA PHE A 43 -7.09 8.37 -5.05
C PHE A 43 -8.08 8.44 -3.88
N PHE A 44 -7.61 8.30 -2.64
CA PHE A 44 -8.47 8.31 -1.46
C PHE A 44 -8.54 9.69 -0.80
N LYS A 45 -9.75 10.27 -0.75
CA LYS A 45 -10.01 11.52 -0.02
C LYS A 45 -9.85 11.39 1.51
N ASN A 46 -9.93 10.17 2.04
CA ASN A 46 -9.89 9.93 3.48
C ASN A 46 -8.59 9.21 3.85
N ARG A 47 -7.85 9.82 4.76
CA ARG A 47 -6.54 9.39 5.27
C ARG A 47 -6.51 7.95 5.74
N LEU A 48 -7.59 7.51 6.40
CA LEU A 48 -7.72 6.15 6.92
C LEU A 48 -7.64 5.11 5.79
N TYR A 49 -8.35 5.32 4.67
CA TYR A 49 -8.33 4.38 3.55
C TYR A 49 -7.02 4.39 2.77
N SER A 50 -6.38 5.56 2.64
CA SER A 50 -5.05 5.68 2.04
C SER A 50 -4.01 4.83 2.79
N ILE A 51 -4.10 4.81 4.13
CA ILE A 51 -3.18 4.07 5.00
C ILE A 51 -3.54 2.59 5.14
N LEU A 52 -4.82 2.27 5.35
CA LEU A 52 -5.26 0.90 5.60
C LEU A 52 -5.03 0.00 4.38
N LEU A 53 -5.23 0.51 3.16
CA LEU A 53 -5.15 -0.30 1.96
C LEU A 53 -3.78 -1.01 1.79
N PRO A 54 -2.64 -0.29 1.80
CA PRO A 54 -1.34 -0.93 1.70
C PRO A 54 -1.01 -1.82 2.91
N ILE A 55 -1.42 -1.44 4.12
CA ILE A 55 -1.16 -2.26 5.33
C ILE A 55 -1.90 -3.59 5.27
N ILE A 56 -3.16 -3.59 4.82
CA ILE A 56 -3.93 -4.82 4.65
C ILE A 56 -3.31 -5.69 3.56
N ALA A 57 -2.89 -5.10 2.44
CA ALA A 57 -2.19 -5.85 1.39
C ALA A 57 -0.90 -6.49 1.92
N MET A 58 -0.16 -5.77 2.76
CA MET A 58 1.04 -6.29 3.40
C MET A 58 0.72 -7.47 4.31
N LEU A 59 -0.27 -7.32 5.18
CA LEU A 59 -0.70 -8.36 6.12
C LEU A 59 -1.16 -9.62 5.41
N ILE A 60 -1.93 -9.48 4.34
CA ILE A 60 -2.33 -10.63 3.51
C ILE A 60 -1.11 -11.32 2.92
N SER A 61 -0.18 -10.58 2.31
CA SER A 61 1.04 -11.20 1.73
C SER A 61 1.96 -11.85 2.76
N ASP A 62 2.08 -11.29 3.96
CA ASP A 62 2.94 -11.83 5.02
C ASP A 62 2.40 -13.14 5.60
N ILE A 63 1.08 -13.37 5.55
CA ILE A 63 0.48 -14.66 5.87
C ILE A 63 1.01 -15.77 4.93
N PHE A 64 1.28 -15.46 3.66
CA PHE A 64 1.82 -16.43 2.70
C PHE A 64 3.35 -16.56 2.76
N LEU A 65 4.07 -15.47 3.08
CA LEU A 65 5.55 -15.44 3.15
C LEU A 65 6.09 -15.95 4.50
N GLY A 66 5.28 -15.92 5.55
CA GLY A 66 5.71 -16.17 6.93
C GLY A 66 6.25 -14.90 7.59
N PHE A 67 5.92 -14.69 8.87
CA PHE A 67 6.39 -13.54 9.63
C PHE A 67 7.89 -13.69 9.97
N TYR A 68 8.74 -12.86 9.37
CA TYR A 68 10.17 -12.77 9.67
C TYR A 68 10.49 -11.56 10.56
N THR A 69 11.69 -11.52 11.13
CA THR A 69 12.09 -10.55 12.19
C THR A 69 11.95 -9.09 11.75
N GLU A 70 12.23 -8.79 10.48
CA GLU A 70 12.20 -7.43 9.93
C GLU A 70 10.80 -6.92 9.55
N VAL A 71 9.77 -7.76 9.64
CA VAL A 71 8.39 -7.39 9.25
C VAL A 71 7.94 -6.12 9.95
N TRP A 72 8.23 -5.97 11.25
CA TRP A 72 7.85 -4.79 12.03
C TRP A 72 8.46 -3.48 11.49
N ALA A 73 9.73 -3.52 11.07
CA ALA A 73 10.40 -2.35 10.49
C ALA A 73 9.75 -1.94 9.15
N ILE A 74 9.32 -2.92 8.35
CA ILE A 74 8.66 -2.67 7.07
C ILE A 74 7.29 -2.01 7.31
N TYR A 75 6.52 -2.47 8.29
CA TYR A 75 5.21 -1.86 8.62
C TYR A 75 5.36 -0.42 9.08
N LEU A 76 6.36 -0.14 9.94
CA LEU A 76 6.64 1.21 10.40
C LEU A 76 7.06 2.13 9.25
N SER A 77 7.98 1.66 8.39
CA SER A 77 8.42 2.43 7.22
C SER A 77 7.25 2.73 6.27
N MET A 78 6.34 1.77 6.08
CA MET A 78 5.17 1.95 5.23
C MET A 78 4.19 2.95 5.85
N LEU A 79 3.95 2.89 7.15
CA LEU A 79 3.12 3.87 7.86
C LEU A 79 3.62 5.30 7.66
N VAL A 80 4.93 5.52 7.83
CA VAL A 80 5.56 6.84 7.64
C VAL A 80 5.48 7.29 6.18
N ALA A 81 5.84 6.41 5.25
CA ALA A 81 5.78 6.69 3.82
C ALA A 81 4.37 7.09 3.38
N GLN A 82 3.36 6.41 3.92
CA GLN A 82 1.96 6.63 3.58
C GLN A 82 1.41 7.94 4.17
N TRP A 83 1.87 8.30 5.36
CA TRP A 83 1.61 9.60 5.97
C TRP A 83 2.14 10.73 5.09
N ILE A 84 3.42 10.66 4.72
CA ILE A 84 4.07 11.66 3.85
C ILE A 84 3.36 11.73 2.49
N SER A 85 3.03 10.58 1.90
CA SER A 85 2.34 10.51 0.61
C SER A 85 0.96 11.16 0.65
N PHE A 86 0.20 10.94 1.73
CA PHE A 86 -1.11 11.56 1.90
C PHE A 86 -1.01 13.08 2.07
N ASP A 87 -0.03 13.55 2.84
CA ASP A 87 0.18 14.97 3.06
C ASP A 87 0.63 15.66 1.76
N LEU A 88 1.49 15.01 0.96
CA LEU A 88 1.88 15.46 -0.38
C LEU A 88 0.70 15.49 -1.37
N ALA A 89 -0.17 14.47 -1.36
CA ALA A 89 -1.32 14.41 -2.25
C ALA A 89 -2.39 15.47 -1.95
N LYS A 90 -2.36 16.08 -0.76
CA LYS A 90 -3.27 17.15 -0.33
C LYS A 90 -2.71 18.55 -0.62
N SER A 91 -1.39 18.68 -0.80
CA SER A 91 -0.70 19.93 -1.16
C SER A 91 -0.97 20.34 -2.60
#